data_AF-A0A929BF27-F1
#
_entry.id   AF-A0A929BF27-F1
#
_cell.length_a   1.000
_cell.length_b   1.000
_cell.length_c   1.000
_cell.angle_alpha   90.00
_cell.angle_beta   90.00
_cell.angle_gamma   90.00
#
_symmetry.space_group_name_H-M   'P 1'
#
loop_
_entity.id
_entity.type
_entity.pdbx_description
1 polymer ?
#
loop_
_entity_poly.entity_id
_entity_poly.type
_entity_poly.pdbx_seq_one_letter_code
_entity_poly.pdbx_strand_id
1 'polypeptide(L)'
;MKLSKTISLQILILILFVFVFKIGLAQSIDSKIPVIIDTDTGADDLRAINILMAIENIDVLAITTTGGNLSSQQGLEKINNLLHYLKTDNIESACGKINASAPPSWREFSKNIYWGEKTNSKINPINAKNIIIKKLKNYPEPITIICLGPLTNLFEVLQSSTEIKNKIKKVIWYNRNIFPFAGFNYEFDKKSADYVFSTDININVISNLDKTLAVFNQALLDSINKIETKYAQIISEAYTNKETLSTVESGHAKLWDDLIPVYLLYPELFDIQPITNKPNFSINTNYNTKAVREKILKILAKDLEFETNVVFEKFPVNHENYKYDVRQYMDTIIKKYGPEEWRVCILTNELHQHLGIYSTVGAKMGLKAREIFKVPIDQIKVISYAGNKPPLSCMNDGLQIGAGATLGYGIISIANDTIAKPEAIFIYNGIKKRLTLKKEYTQQVRSDISNGIVEYGNLTTGYWKLIRKLSIKYWLEWDRNKIFDIEDVK
;
A
#
# COMPACT_ATOMS: atom_id res chain seq x y z
N MET A 1 -31.24 -33.79 50.57
CA MET A 1 -30.43 -34.35 49.44
C MET A 1 -30.93 -33.87 48.06
N LYS A 2 -31.16 -32.57 47.89
CA LYS A 2 -31.53 -31.93 46.60
C LYS A 2 -31.14 -30.44 46.67
N LEU A 3 -29.85 -30.12 46.74
CA LEU A 3 -29.41 -28.72 46.60
C LEU A 3 -27.98 -28.56 46.04
N SER A 4 -27.27 -29.65 45.69
CA SER A 4 -25.88 -29.55 45.18
C SER A 4 -25.72 -29.78 43.66
N LYS A 5 -26.78 -30.13 42.92
CA LYS A 5 -26.68 -30.40 41.47
C LYS A 5 -26.98 -29.20 40.57
N THR A 6 -27.64 -28.15 41.07
CA THR A 6 -28.02 -26.99 40.24
C THR A 6 -26.90 -25.97 40.12
N ILE A 7 -26.04 -25.84 41.15
CA ILE A 7 -24.93 -24.88 41.17
C ILE A 7 -23.79 -25.33 40.23
N SER A 8 -23.58 -26.64 40.05
CA SER A 8 -22.53 -27.12 39.14
C SER A 8 -22.88 -26.94 37.67
N LEU A 9 -24.16 -26.89 37.29
CA LEU A 9 -24.57 -26.73 35.89
C LEU A 9 -24.53 -25.26 35.44
N GLN A 10 -24.89 -24.32 36.33
CA GLN A 10 -24.78 -22.88 36.04
C GLN A 10 -23.32 -22.41 35.97
N ILE A 11 -22.43 -22.96 36.79
CA ILE A 11 -20.99 -22.67 36.72
C ILE A 11 -20.36 -23.31 35.46
N LEU A 12 -20.81 -24.50 35.03
CA LEU A 12 -20.34 -25.11 33.79
C LEU A 12 -20.82 -24.37 32.54
N ILE A 13 -22.05 -23.83 32.55
CA ILE A 13 -22.59 -23.00 31.46
C ILE A 13 -21.88 -21.63 31.40
N LEU A 14 -21.49 -21.05 32.55
CA LEU A 14 -20.71 -19.82 32.58
C LEU A 14 -19.27 -20.05 32.09
N ILE A 15 -18.65 -21.20 32.40
CA ILE A 15 -17.30 -21.57 31.92
C ILE A 15 -17.33 -21.94 30.42
N LEU A 16 -18.42 -22.53 29.91
CA LEU A 16 -18.60 -22.74 28.47
C LEU A 16 -18.90 -21.44 27.70
N PHE A 17 -19.55 -20.44 28.32
CA PHE A 17 -19.77 -19.14 27.69
C PHE A 17 -18.50 -18.26 27.64
N VAL A 18 -17.53 -18.49 28.52
CA VAL A 18 -16.23 -17.79 28.50
C VAL A 18 -15.30 -18.30 27.38
N PHE A 19 -15.59 -19.45 26.76
CA PHE A 19 -14.80 -20.01 25.65
C PHE A 19 -15.43 -19.87 24.25
N VAL A 20 -16.56 -19.16 24.10
CA VAL A 20 -17.23 -18.96 22.79
C VAL A 20 -17.29 -17.51 22.33
N PHE A 21 -16.69 -16.57 23.06
CA PHE A 21 -16.18 -15.38 22.39
C PHE A 21 -14.91 -15.78 21.63
N LYS A 22 -15.10 -16.21 20.37
CA LYS A 22 -14.19 -15.81 19.30
C LYS A 22 -14.15 -14.28 19.36
N ILE A 23 -13.31 -13.75 20.24
CA ILE A 23 -12.66 -12.47 20.00
C ILE A 23 -12.03 -12.72 18.64
N GLY A 24 -12.66 -12.17 17.60
CA GLY A 24 -11.97 -11.87 16.37
C GLY A 24 -10.85 -10.92 16.77
N LEU A 25 -9.74 -11.49 17.26
CA LEU A 25 -8.44 -10.97 16.98
C LEU A 25 -8.41 -11.03 15.46
N ALA A 26 -8.85 -9.94 14.84
CA ALA A 26 -8.44 -9.59 13.50
C ALA A 26 -6.91 -9.57 13.59
N GLN A 27 -6.32 -10.72 13.31
CA GLN A 27 -4.91 -10.85 13.03
C GLN A 27 -4.76 -10.08 11.72
N SER A 28 -4.52 -8.78 11.80
CA SER A 28 -3.93 -8.03 10.70
C SER A 28 -2.49 -8.53 10.61
N ILE A 29 -2.32 -9.72 10.03
CA ILE A 29 -1.08 -10.11 9.36
C ILE A 29 -0.77 -8.94 8.45
N ASP A 30 0.33 -8.23 8.70
CA ASP A 30 1.02 -7.29 7.81
C ASP A 30 0.29 -7.16 6.47
N SER A 31 -0.81 -6.37 6.39
CA SER A 31 -1.83 -6.71 5.39
C SER A 31 -1.51 -6.08 4.05
N LYS A 32 -0.33 -6.43 3.52
CA LYS A 32 -0.09 -6.43 2.11
C LYS A 32 -1.26 -7.11 1.43
N ILE A 33 -1.75 -6.51 0.36
CA ILE A 33 -2.87 -7.07 -0.38
C ILE A 33 -2.37 -8.36 -1.04
N PRO A 34 -2.87 -9.55 -0.66
CA PRO A 34 -2.44 -10.79 -1.28
C PRO A 34 -3.01 -10.87 -2.69
N VAL A 35 -2.12 -11.05 -3.67
CA VAL A 35 -2.49 -11.15 -5.08
C VAL A 35 -1.90 -12.37 -5.76
N ILE A 36 -2.65 -12.93 -6.70
CA ILE A 36 -2.15 -13.84 -7.72
C ILE A 36 -2.34 -13.15 -9.06
N ILE A 37 -1.30 -13.14 -9.90
CA ILE A 37 -1.35 -12.50 -11.23
C ILE A 37 -1.44 -13.59 -12.29
N ASP A 38 -2.44 -13.53 -13.16
CA ASP A 38 -2.65 -14.43 -14.29
C ASP A 38 -2.50 -13.65 -15.61
N THR A 39 -1.50 -13.97 -16.42
CA THR A 39 -1.05 -13.14 -17.55
C THR A 39 -0.90 -13.94 -18.83
N ASP A 40 -1.18 -13.32 -19.98
CA ASP A 40 -0.84 -13.91 -21.29
C ASP A 40 0.47 -13.34 -21.88
N THR A 41 1.17 -12.54 -21.08
CA THR A 41 2.52 -11.99 -21.29
C THR A 41 2.66 -11.08 -22.50
N GLY A 42 1.65 -10.22 -22.72
CA GLY A 42 1.77 -9.03 -23.55
C GLY A 42 2.77 -8.01 -22.99
N ALA A 43 3.09 -7.00 -23.81
CA ALA A 43 3.98 -5.92 -23.41
C ALA A 43 3.36 -5.07 -22.29
N ASP A 44 2.05 -4.90 -22.32
CA ASP A 44 1.19 -4.28 -21.32
C ASP A 44 1.10 -5.10 -20.05
N ASP A 45 0.91 -6.42 -20.12
CA ASP A 45 0.98 -7.28 -18.94
C ASP A 45 2.31 -7.10 -18.19
N LEU A 46 3.42 -7.10 -18.91
CA LEU A 46 4.75 -7.04 -18.31
C LEU A 46 5.04 -5.65 -17.73
N ARG A 47 4.50 -4.57 -18.30
CA ARG A 47 4.47 -3.26 -17.63
C ARG A 47 3.65 -3.32 -16.34
N ALA A 48 2.43 -3.85 -16.39
CA ALA A 48 1.55 -3.96 -15.23
C ALA A 48 2.18 -4.79 -14.10
N ILE A 49 2.84 -5.90 -14.41
CA ILE A 49 3.58 -6.72 -13.45
C ILE A 49 4.73 -5.91 -12.82
N ASN A 50 5.52 -5.17 -13.61
CA ASN A 50 6.59 -4.33 -13.06
C ASN A 50 6.03 -3.22 -12.16
N ILE A 51 4.90 -2.60 -12.52
CA ILE A 51 4.21 -1.62 -11.68
C ILE A 51 3.71 -2.28 -10.38
N LEU A 52 3.06 -3.45 -10.45
CA LEU A 52 2.60 -4.21 -9.27
C LEU A 52 3.75 -4.59 -8.34
N MET A 53 4.87 -5.04 -8.91
CA MET A 53 6.05 -5.46 -8.17
C MET A 53 6.81 -4.30 -7.52
N ALA A 54 6.58 -3.06 -7.98
CA ALA A 54 7.12 -1.85 -7.35
C ALA A 54 6.35 -1.43 -6.09
N ILE A 55 5.11 -1.94 -5.90
CA ILE A 55 4.23 -1.60 -4.79
C ILE A 55 4.62 -2.39 -3.54
N GLU A 56 4.95 -1.69 -2.45
CA GLU A 56 5.45 -2.34 -1.22
C GLU A 56 4.36 -3.06 -0.40
N ASN A 57 3.12 -2.57 -0.47
CA ASN A 57 1.95 -3.10 0.25
C ASN A 57 1.16 -4.14 -0.56
N ILE A 58 1.77 -4.79 -1.55
CA ILE A 58 1.21 -5.95 -2.25
C ILE A 58 2.08 -7.17 -1.98
N ASP A 59 1.43 -8.31 -1.76
CA ASP A 59 2.08 -9.61 -1.59
C ASP A 59 1.75 -10.47 -2.81
N VAL A 60 2.66 -10.52 -3.78
CA VAL A 60 2.50 -11.32 -5.00
C VAL A 60 2.82 -12.78 -4.68
N LEU A 61 1.78 -13.58 -4.53
CA LEU A 61 1.87 -14.96 -4.03
C LEU A 61 2.30 -15.95 -5.11
N ALA A 62 1.91 -15.68 -6.36
CA ALA A 62 2.25 -16.45 -7.55
C ALA A 62 1.97 -15.64 -8.83
N ILE A 63 2.66 -15.99 -9.92
CA ILE A 63 2.36 -15.51 -11.28
C ILE A 63 2.07 -16.70 -12.18
N THR A 64 0.86 -16.77 -12.73
CA THR A 64 0.44 -17.84 -13.65
C THR A 64 0.35 -17.32 -15.07
N THR A 65 0.66 -18.18 -16.04
CA THR A 65 0.59 -17.84 -17.46
C THR A 65 -0.59 -18.53 -18.13
N THR A 66 -1.31 -17.81 -18.97
CA THR A 66 -2.42 -18.30 -19.80
C THR A 66 -2.06 -18.13 -21.28
N GLY A 67 -2.83 -18.73 -22.17
CA GLY A 67 -2.65 -18.52 -23.61
C GLY A 67 -3.28 -17.19 -24.04
N GLY A 68 -2.65 -16.49 -24.98
CA GLY A 68 -3.14 -15.23 -25.55
C GLY A 68 -2.07 -14.60 -26.44
N ASN A 69 -1.50 -13.46 -26.01
CA ASN A 69 -0.33 -12.81 -26.61
C ASN A 69 0.80 -13.82 -26.89
N LEU A 70 1.23 -14.56 -25.87
CA LEU A 70 2.11 -15.73 -26.01
C LEU A 70 1.38 -17.05 -25.71
N SER A 71 2.01 -18.19 -26.00
CA SER A 71 1.56 -19.44 -25.39
C SER A 71 1.87 -19.44 -23.89
N SER A 72 1.12 -20.20 -23.09
CA SER A 72 1.38 -20.28 -21.64
C SER A 72 2.82 -20.71 -21.32
N GLN A 73 3.41 -21.60 -22.14
CA GLN A 73 4.79 -22.03 -21.99
C GLN A 73 5.82 -20.92 -22.31
N GLN A 74 5.63 -20.20 -23.43
CA GLN A 74 6.48 -19.04 -23.76
C GLN A 74 6.35 -17.94 -22.70
N GLY A 75 5.14 -17.71 -22.20
CA GLY A 75 4.89 -16.79 -21.10
C GLY A 75 5.61 -17.22 -19.82
N LEU A 76 5.59 -18.51 -19.47
CA LEU A 76 6.29 -19.03 -18.31
C LEU A 76 7.80 -18.76 -18.36
N GLU A 77 8.41 -18.98 -19.52
CA GLU A 77 9.83 -18.66 -19.74
C GLU A 77 10.08 -17.15 -19.51
N LYS A 78 9.23 -16.29 -20.08
CA LYS A 78 9.35 -14.84 -19.95
C LYS A 78 9.16 -14.34 -18.50
N ILE A 79 8.20 -14.90 -17.77
CA ILE A 79 7.98 -14.57 -16.35
C ILE A 79 9.16 -15.01 -15.49
N ASN A 80 9.72 -16.21 -15.71
CA ASN A 80 10.88 -16.65 -14.94
C ASN A 80 12.11 -15.79 -15.19
N ASN A 81 12.35 -15.37 -16.43
CA ASN A 81 13.42 -14.43 -16.77
C ASN A 81 13.23 -13.09 -16.04
N LEU A 82 12.00 -12.57 -16.03
CA LEU A 82 11.68 -11.33 -15.31
C LEU A 82 11.91 -11.48 -13.79
N LEU A 83 11.40 -12.55 -13.18
CA LEU A 83 11.55 -12.80 -11.74
C LEU A 83 13.02 -12.97 -11.32
N HIS A 84 13.80 -13.66 -12.15
CA HIS A 84 15.23 -13.84 -11.94
C HIS A 84 15.98 -12.52 -11.96
N TYR A 85 15.73 -11.71 -13.00
CA TYR A 85 16.33 -10.38 -13.12
C TYR A 85 15.94 -9.47 -11.94
N LEU A 86 14.68 -9.53 -11.51
CA LEU A 86 14.18 -8.80 -10.36
C LEU A 86 14.71 -9.33 -9.01
N LYS A 87 15.41 -10.48 -8.98
CA LYS A 87 15.87 -11.17 -7.76
C LYS A 87 14.71 -11.47 -6.79
N THR A 88 13.58 -11.89 -7.36
CA THR A 88 12.35 -12.27 -6.62
C THR A 88 11.97 -13.71 -6.94
N ASP A 89 12.96 -14.60 -6.92
CA ASP A 89 12.81 -16.03 -7.25
C ASP A 89 11.92 -16.81 -6.25
N ASN A 90 11.55 -16.17 -5.13
CA ASN A 90 10.63 -16.74 -4.14
C ASN A 90 9.16 -16.75 -4.62
N ILE A 91 8.83 -15.99 -5.67
CA ILE A 91 7.49 -16.00 -6.26
C ILE A 91 7.38 -17.20 -7.21
N GLU A 92 6.50 -18.13 -6.88
CA GLU A 92 6.23 -19.30 -7.74
C GLU A 92 5.58 -18.85 -9.06
N SER A 93 6.15 -19.27 -10.19
CA SER A 93 5.53 -19.13 -11.52
C SER A 93 4.93 -20.46 -12.00
N ALA A 94 3.82 -20.42 -12.73
CA ALA A 94 3.14 -21.64 -13.18
C ALA A 94 2.50 -21.51 -14.56
N CYS A 95 2.43 -22.62 -15.28
CA CYS A 95 1.98 -22.72 -16.66
C CYS A 95 0.52 -23.17 -16.75
N GLY A 96 -0.31 -22.40 -17.43
CA GLY A 96 -1.65 -22.80 -17.84
C GLY A 96 -1.63 -23.86 -18.93
N LYS A 97 -2.77 -24.48 -19.19
CA LYS A 97 -2.89 -25.43 -20.29
C LYS A 97 -2.64 -24.76 -21.65
N ILE A 98 -2.26 -25.57 -22.63
CA ILE A 98 -2.21 -25.14 -24.02
C ILE A 98 -3.64 -24.83 -24.47
N ASN A 99 -3.89 -23.59 -24.89
CA ASN A 99 -5.16 -23.19 -25.47
C ASN A 99 -5.23 -23.62 -26.96
N ALA A 100 -6.42 -24.01 -27.43
CA ALA A 100 -6.65 -24.42 -28.81
C ALA A 100 -6.82 -23.23 -29.77
N SER A 101 -7.03 -22.01 -29.24
CA SER A 101 -7.17 -20.80 -30.04
C SER A 101 -5.92 -20.48 -30.86
N ALA A 102 -6.13 -19.97 -32.07
CA ALA A 102 -5.04 -19.63 -32.98
C ALA A 102 -4.14 -18.51 -32.41
N PRO A 103 -2.82 -18.54 -32.69
CA PRO A 103 -1.94 -17.43 -32.36
C PRO A 103 -2.44 -16.11 -32.95
N PRO A 104 -2.43 -14.99 -32.18
CA PRO A 104 -2.64 -13.67 -32.77
C PRO A 104 -1.47 -13.31 -33.70
N SER A 105 -1.73 -12.43 -34.67
CA SER A 105 -0.73 -12.02 -35.67
C SER A 105 0.49 -11.31 -35.07
N TRP A 106 0.34 -10.71 -33.88
CA TRP A 106 1.40 -10.00 -33.17
C TRP A 106 2.17 -10.87 -32.16
N ARG A 107 1.94 -12.19 -32.10
CA ARG A 107 2.63 -13.08 -31.15
C ARG A 107 4.16 -13.00 -31.28
N GLU A 108 4.69 -12.96 -32.50
CA GLU A 108 6.15 -12.85 -32.71
C GLU A 108 6.70 -11.49 -32.23
N PHE A 109 5.94 -10.40 -32.39
CA PHE A 109 6.29 -9.12 -31.79
C PHE A 109 6.42 -9.25 -30.27
N SER A 110 5.37 -9.74 -29.58
CA SER A 110 5.38 -9.93 -28.12
C SER A 110 6.52 -10.84 -27.65
N LYS A 111 6.89 -11.85 -28.43
CA LYS A 111 7.99 -12.77 -28.13
C LYS A 111 9.34 -12.06 -28.15
N ASN A 112 9.56 -11.17 -29.13
CA ASN A 112 10.82 -10.48 -29.36
C ASN A 112 11.10 -9.33 -28.39
N ILE A 113 10.09 -8.81 -27.68
CA ILE A 113 10.31 -7.80 -26.64
C ILE A 113 11.03 -8.44 -25.46
N TYR A 114 12.15 -7.84 -25.07
CA TYR A 114 12.98 -8.29 -23.98
C TYR A 114 12.52 -7.69 -22.65
N TRP A 115 12.49 -8.51 -21.59
CA TRP A 115 12.01 -8.13 -20.26
C TRP A 115 12.90 -8.78 -19.20
N GLY A 116 14.00 -8.10 -18.84
CA GLY A 116 15.04 -8.70 -18.00
C GLY A 116 15.81 -9.82 -18.69
N GLU A 117 16.68 -10.51 -17.97
CA GLU A 117 17.70 -11.41 -18.55
C GLU A 117 17.21 -12.80 -18.93
N LYS A 118 17.62 -13.28 -20.12
CA LYS A 118 17.37 -14.66 -20.54
C LYS A 118 18.15 -15.62 -19.66
N THR A 119 17.44 -16.50 -18.97
CA THR A 119 18.05 -17.59 -18.20
C THR A 119 18.08 -18.87 -19.03
N ASN A 120 19.16 -19.64 -18.91
CA ASN A 120 19.27 -20.99 -19.52
C ASN A 120 18.72 -22.08 -18.59
N SER A 121 17.94 -21.71 -17.58
CA SER A 121 17.41 -22.62 -16.58
C SER A 121 16.33 -23.50 -17.17
N LYS A 122 16.46 -24.82 -17.00
CA LYS A 122 15.41 -25.77 -17.41
C LYS A 122 14.21 -25.63 -16.46
N ILE A 123 13.12 -25.04 -16.95
CA ILE A 123 11.91 -24.84 -16.18
C ILE A 123 11.03 -26.09 -16.31
N ASN A 124 10.78 -26.77 -15.18
CA ASN A 124 9.75 -27.81 -15.13
C ASN A 124 8.40 -27.14 -14.83
N PRO A 125 7.44 -27.13 -15.79
CA PRO A 125 6.23 -26.36 -15.64
C PRO A 125 5.34 -26.94 -14.54
N ILE A 126 5.06 -26.12 -13.53
CA ILE A 126 4.00 -26.40 -12.56
C ILE A 126 2.67 -26.00 -13.20
N ASN A 127 1.61 -26.78 -13.00
CA ASN A 127 0.29 -26.45 -13.52
C ASN A 127 -0.33 -25.23 -12.79
N ALA A 128 -0.77 -24.22 -13.55
CA ALA A 128 -1.34 -22.97 -13.03
C ALA A 128 -2.53 -23.18 -12.10
N LYS A 129 -3.52 -23.98 -12.52
CA LYS A 129 -4.70 -24.32 -11.69
C LYS A 129 -4.28 -24.87 -10.33
N ASN A 130 -3.31 -25.78 -10.30
CA ASN A 130 -2.85 -26.39 -9.04
C ASN A 130 -2.17 -25.36 -8.13
N ILE A 131 -1.35 -24.45 -8.66
CA ILE A 131 -0.72 -23.38 -7.88
C ILE A 131 -1.77 -22.40 -7.36
N ILE A 132 -2.73 -21.96 -8.17
CA ILE A 132 -3.79 -21.05 -7.74
C ILE A 132 -4.58 -21.69 -6.59
N ILE A 133 -5.01 -22.95 -6.73
CA ILE A 133 -5.73 -23.69 -5.67
C ILE A 133 -4.87 -23.82 -4.40
N LYS A 134 -3.59 -24.18 -4.53
CA LYS A 134 -2.67 -24.31 -3.40
C LYS A 134 -2.57 -22.99 -2.62
N LYS A 135 -2.41 -21.86 -3.31
CA LYS A 135 -2.33 -20.53 -2.68
C LYS A 135 -3.65 -20.15 -2.02
N LEU A 136 -4.78 -20.30 -2.73
CA LEU A 136 -6.12 -20.01 -2.18
C LEU A 136 -6.45 -20.82 -0.92
N LYS A 137 -6.02 -22.07 -0.85
CA LYS A 137 -6.27 -22.93 0.33
C LYS A 137 -5.37 -22.58 1.52
N ASN A 138 -4.10 -22.28 1.25
CA ASN A 138 -3.07 -22.14 2.29
C ASN A 138 -2.94 -20.71 2.82
N TYR A 139 -3.38 -19.70 2.06
CA TYR A 139 -3.39 -18.33 2.56
C TYR A 139 -4.56 -18.13 3.54
N PRO A 140 -4.34 -17.50 4.71
CA PRO A 140 -5.36 -17.38 5.75
C PRO A 140 -6.56 -16.54 5.29
N GLU A 141 -6.28 -15.45 4.58
CA GLU A 141 -7.27 -14.49 4.11
C GLU A 141 -7.67 -14.70 2.64
N PRO A 142 -8.86 -14.25 2.20
CA PRO A 142 -9.24 -14.27 0.80
C PRO A 142 -8.28 -13.48 -0.10
N ILE A 143 -7.89 -14.07 -1.24
CA ILE A 143 -6.88 -13.54 -2.17
C ILE A 143 -7.54 -12.78 -3.31
N THR A 144 -6.94 -11.68 -3.77
CA THR A 144 -7.35 -11.00 -5.02
C THR A 144 -6.67 -11.66 -6.22
N ILE A 145 -7.42 -12.04 -7.25
CA ILE A 145 -6.84 -12.58 -8.48
C ILE A 145 -6.85 -11.47 -9.54
N ILE A 146 -5.69 -11.16 -10.09
CA ILE A 146 -5.51 -10.18 -11.17
C ILE A 146 -5.38 -10.97 -12.48
N CYS A 147 -6.34 -10.84 -13.37
CA CYS A 147 -6.30 -11.44 -14.71
C CYS A 147 -5.95 -10.35 -15.73
N LEU A 148 -4.81 -10.49 -16.38
CA LEU A 148 -4.32 -9.63 -17.46
C LEU A 148 -4.62 -10.23 -18.84
N GLY A 149 -4.81 -11.56 -18.90
CA GLY A 149 -5.13 -12.31 -20.11
C GLY A 149 -6.52 -12.96 -20.13
N PRO A 150 -6.75 -13.91 -21.04
CA PRO A 150 -7.97 -14.73 -21.10
C PRO A 150 -8.20 -15.56 -19.83
N LEU A 151 -9.47 -15.66 -19.39
CA LEU A 151 -9.88 -16.28 -18.12
C LEU A 151 -9.77 -17.81 -18.04
N THR A 152 -8.97 -18.43 -18.92
CA THR A 152 -8.79 -19.88 -19.04
C THR A 152 -8.42 -20.53 -17.71
N ASN A 153 -7.41 -20.00 -17.01
CA ASN A 153 -6.92 -20.57 -15.76
C ASN A 153 -7.94 -20.39 -14.62
N LEU A 154 -8.57 -19.22 -14.53
CA LEU A 154 -9.63 -18.96 -13.55
C LEU A 154 -10.82 -19.90 -13.75
N PHE A 155 -11.24 -20.11 -15.00
CA PHE A 155 -12.26 -21.09 -15.35
C PHE A 155 -11.92 -22.49 -14.81
N GLU A 156 -10.69 -22.97 -15.03
CA GLU A 156 -10.27 -24.29 -14.55
C GLU A 156 -10.26 -24.40 -13.02
N VAL A 157 -9.90 -23.31 -12.32
CA VAL A 157 -9.96 -23.24 -10.85
C VAL A 157 -11.41 -23.32 -10.37
N LEU A 158 -12.31 -22.53 -10.96
CA LEU A 158 -13.72 -22.48 -10.56
C LEU A 158 -14.49 -23.77 -10.90
N GLN A 159 -14.05 -24.53 -11.92
CA GLN A 159 -14.61 -25.86 -12.20
C GLN A 159 -14.17 -26.92 -11.18
N SER A 160 -13.04 -26.72 -10.50
CA SER A 160 -12.43 -27.76 -9.64
C SER A 160 -13.10 -27.92 -8.26
N SER A 161 -13.74 -26.88 -7.74
CA SER A 161 -14.42 -26.91 -6.44
C SER A 161 -15.32 -25.69 -6.27
N THR A 162 -16.56 -25.90 -5.82
CA THR A 162 -17.51 -24.81 -5.54
C THR A 162 -17.14 -23.99 -4.31
N GLU A 163 -16.38 -24.56 -3.36
CA GLU A 163 -15.99 -23.87 -2.13
C GLU A 163 -14.78 -22.95 -2.33
N ILE A 164 -13.95 -23.21 -3.35
CA ILE A 164 -12.73 -22.42 -3.61
C ILE A 164 -13.03 -20.95 -3.89
N LYS A 165 -14.25 -20.66 -4.41
CA LYS A 165 -14.70 -19.29 -4.68
C LYS A 165 -14.72 -18.42 -3.42
N ASN A 166 -15.00 -19.01 -2.25
CA ASN A 166 -15.04 -18.30 -0.97
C ASN A 166 -13.64 -17.86 -0.50
N LYS A 167 -12.58 -18.40 -1.11
CA LYS A 167 -11.19 -17.99 -0.88
C LYS A 167 -10.74 -16.88 -1.83
N ILE A 168 -11.56 -16.51 -2.80
CA ILE A 168 -11.27 -15.40 -3.73
C ILE A 168 -12.00 -14.16 -3.22
N LYS A 169 -11.24 -13.12 -2.86
CA LYS A 169 -11.79 -11.84 -2.40
C LYS A 169 -12.54 -11.12 -3.52
N LYS A 170 -11.87 -11.00 -4.66
CA LYS A 170 -12.38 -10.44 -5.92
C LYS A 170 -11.42 -10.80 -7.04
N VAL A 171 -11.92 -10.74 -8.27
CA VAL A 171 -11.13 -10.78 -9.49
C VAL A 171 -11.05 -9.36 -10.05
N ILE A 172 -9.87 -8.93 -10.48
CA ILE A 172 -9.71 -7.72 -11.29
C ILE A 172 -9.26 -8.19 -12.66
N TRP A 173 -10.03 -7.92 -13.69
CA TRP A 173 -9.76 -8.41 -15.05
C TRP A 173 -9.61 -7.26 -16.03
N TYR A 174 -8.56 -7.28 -16.85
CA TYR A 174 -8.48 -6.37 -17.99
C TYR A 174 -9.27 -6.95 -19.17
N ASN A 175 -10.26 -6.20 -19.66
CA ASN A 175 -10.92 -6.50 -20.93
C ASN A 175 -11.52 -5.22 -21.53
N ARG A 176 -11.63 -5.17 -22.87
CA ARG A 176 -12.08 -3.95 -23.56
C ARG A 176 -13.52 -3.58 -23.21
N ASN A 177 -14.44 -4.53 -23.26
CA ASN A 177 -15.83 -4.30 -22.90
C ASN A 177 -16.51 -5.60 -22.43
N ILE A 178 -17.56 -5.45 -21.65
CA ILE A 178 -18.42 -6.52 -21.15
C ILE A 178 -19.86 -6.41 -21.67
N PHE A 179 -20.27 -5.25 -22.19
CA PHE A 179 -21.60 -5.09 -22.78
C PHE A 179 -21.60 -4.08 -23.96
N PRO A 180 -21.73 -4.56 -25.22
CA PRO A 180 -21.56 -5.95 -25.64
C PRO A 180 -20.15 -6.47 -25.31
N PHE A 181 -20.01 -7.77 -25.08
CA PHE A 181 -18.69 -8.37 -24.85
C PHE A 181 -17.80 -8.18 -26.07
N ALA A 182 -16.66 -7.55 -25.85
CA ALA A 182 -15.66 -7.29 -26.88
C ALA A 182 -14.27 -7.22 -26.25
N GLY A 183 -13.25 -7.51 -27.05
CA GLY A 183 -11.86 -7.42 -26.63
C GLY A 183 -11.15 -8.76 -26.71
N PHE A 184 -9.84 -8.67 -26.93
CA PHE A 184 -8.99 -9.81 -27.20
C PHE A 184 -9.09 -10.89 -26.12
N ASN A 185 -9.01 -10.53 -24.84
CA ASN A 185 -9.03 -11.49 -23.73
C ASN A 185 -10.33 -12.30 -23.67
N TYR A 186 -11.47 -11.66 -23.93
CA TYR A 186 -12.75 -12.34 -24.02
C TYR A 186 -12.84 -13.21 -25.27
N GLU A 187 -12.48 -12.67 -26.45
CA GLU A 187 -12.61 -13.36 -27.73
C GLU A 187 -11.69 -14.58 -27.86
N PHE A 188 -10.51 -14.51 -27.24
CA PHE A 188 -9.53 -15.59 -27.28
C PHE A 188 -10.00 -16.86 -26.55
N ASP A 189 -10.75 -16.73 -25.45
CA ASP A 189 -11.40 -17.87 -24.78
C ASP A 189 -12.80 -17.49 -24.26
N LYS A 190 -13.71 -17.30 -25.23
CA LYS A 190 -15.11 -16.96 -24.94
C LYS A 190 -15.79 -17.99 -24.05
N LYS A 191 -15.50 -19.28 -24.24
CA LYS A 191 -16.11 -20.36 -23.45
C LYS A 191 -15.76 -20.24 -21.97
N SER A 192 -14.49 -20.01 -21.65
CA SER A 192 -14.05 -19.81 -20.27
C SER A 192 -14.61 -18.51 -19.69
N ALA A 193 -14.62 -17.42 -20.46
CA ALA A 193 -15.21 -16.17 -20.01
C ALA A 193 -16.71 -16.31 -19.72
N ASP A 194 -17.50 -16.85 -20.65
CA ASP A 194 -18.96 -17.07 -20.48
C ASP A 194 -19.27 -17.89 -19.23
N TYR A 195 -18.48 -18.93 -18.93
CA TYR A 195 -18.61 -19.70 -17.70
C TYR A 195 -18.31 -18.85 -16.46
N VAL A 196 -17.19 -18.12 -16.43
CA VAL A 196 -16.84 -17.26 -15.28
C VAL A 196 -17.94 -16.23 -15.04
N PHE A 197 -18.49 -15.63 -16.10
CA PHE A 197 -19.61 -14.70 -16.02
C PHE A 197 -20.92 -15.35 -15.55
N SER A 198 -21.06 -16.68 -15.64
CA SER A 198 -22.21 -17.40 -15.10
C SER A 198 -22.13 -17.66 -13.58
N THR A 199 -20.96 -17.44 -12.97
CA THR A 199 -20.74 -17.61 -11.53
C THR A 199 -21.15 -16.39 -10.71
N ASP A 200 -21.13 -16.52 -9.39
CA ASP A 200 -21.42 -15.45 -8.42
C ASP A 200 -20.15 -14.76 -7.89
N ILE A 201 -18.98 -14.96 -8.52
CA ILE A 201 -17.73 -14.33 -8.10
C ILE A 201 -17.75 -12.81 -8.33
N ASN A 202 -17.11 -12.07 -7.43
CA ASN A 202 -16.96 -10.62 -7.58
C ASN A 202 -15.86 -10.29 -8.60
N ILE A 203 -16.21 -9.62 -9.70
CA ILE A 203 -15.27 -9.21 -10.76
C ILE A 203 -15.38 -7.71 -11.04
N ASN A 204 -14.23 -7.04 -11.01
CA ASN A 204 -14.10 -5.67 -11.51
C ASN A 204 -13.32 -5.70 -12.81
N VAL A 205 -13.98 -5.30 -13.90
CA VAL A 205 -13.38 -5.19 -15.21
C VAL A 205 -12.82 -3.79 -15.40
N ILE A 206 -11.56 -3.72 -15.79
CA ILE A 206 -10.87 -2.48 -16.09
C ILE A 206 -10.65 -2.41 -17.60
N SER A 207 -11.02 -1.28 -18.19
CA SER A 207 -10.95 -0.98 -19.61
C SER A 207 -10.30 0.37 -19.86
N ASN A 208 -9.58 0.46 -20.98
CA ASN A 208 -9.01 1.70 -21.49
C ASN A 208 -10.08 2.70 -21.99
N LEU A 209 -11.29 2.21 -22.30
CA LEU A 209 -12.40 3.01 -22.83
C LEU A 209 -12.07 3.79 -24.11
N ASP A 210 -11.05 3.33 -24.84
CA ASP A 210 -10.52 3.95 -26.07
C ASP A 210 -10.22 5.46 -25.92
N LYS A 211 -9.82 5.89 -24.70
CA LYS A 211 -9.52 7.29 -24.44
C LYS A 211 -8.28 7.73 -25.20
N THR A 212 -8.36 8.89 -25.85
CA THR A 212 -7.25 9.48 -26.63
C THR A 212 -5.96 9.63 -25.83
N LEU A 213 -6.07 10.02 -24.55
CA LEU A 213 -4.93 10.20 -23.66
C LEU A 213 -4.49 8.91 -22.96
N ALA A 214 -5.20 7.80 -23.10
CA ALA A 214 -4.86 6.54 -22.43
C ALA A 214 -3.85 5.72 -23.27
N VAL A 215 -2.77 6.41 -23.66
CA VAL A 215 -1.68 5.88 -24.47
C VAL A 215 -0.39 5.83 -23.66
N PHE A 216 0.41 4.79 -23.87
CA PHE A 216 1.80 4.73 -23.42
C PHE A 216 2.65 5.48 -24.45
N ASN A 217 2.80 6.78 -24.26
CA ASN A 217 3.43 7.69 -25.23
C ASN A 217 4.88 8.04 -24.85
N GLN A 218 5.56 8.74 -25.77
CA GLN A 218 6.96 9.13 -25.59
C GLN A 218 7.18 9.94 -24.31
N ALA A 219 6.30 10.88 -23.97
CA ALA A 219 6.43 11.68 -22.76
C ALA A 219 6.39 10.84 -21.46
N LEU A 220 5.55 9.79 -21.43
CA LEU A 220 5.51 8.86 -20.31
C LEU A 220 6.78 8.01 -20.27
N LEU A 221 7.21 7.46 -21.42
CA LEU A 221 8.45 6.69 -21.52
C LEU A 221 9.68 7.51 -21.09
N ASP A 222 9.81 8.76 -21.54
CA ASP A 222 10.88 9.69 -21.14
C ASP A 222 10.87 9.99 -19.64
N SER A 223 9.70 9.96 -19.01
CA SER A 223 9.57 10.14 -17.56
C SER A 223 9.98 8.88 -16.81
N ILE A 224 9.62 7.69 -17.32
CA ILE A 224 10.05 6.40 -16.77
C ILE A 224 11.58 6.23 -16.91
N ASN A 225 12.17 6.67 -18.02
CA ASN A 225 13.61 6.64 -18.26
C ASN A 225 14.43 7.41 -17.20
N LYS A 226 13.82 8.35 -16.48
CA LYS A 226 14.47 9.14 -15.43
C LYS A 226 14.37 8.50 -14.04
N ILE A 227 13.63 7.41 -13.90
CA ILE A 227 13.40 6.74 -12.62
C ILE A 227 14.46 5.66 -12.40
N GLU A 228 15.21 5.77 -11.31
CA GLU A 228 16.34 4.89 -10.97
C GLU A 228 15.94 3.61 -10.21
N THR A 229 14.77 3.06 -10.50
CA THR A 229 14.35 1.76 -9.93
C THR A 229 14.45 0.65 -10.97
N LYS A 230 14.76 -0.57 -10.51
CA LYS A 230 14.84 -1.75 -11.39
C LYS A 230 13.55 -1.99 -12.20
N TYR A 231 12.39 -1.65 -11.64
CA TYR A 231 11.09 -1.81 -12.30
C TYR A 231 10.92 -0.83 -13.47
N ALA A 232 11.31 0.43 -13.26
CA ALA A 232 11.31 1.43 -14.33
C ALA A 232 12.34 1.10 -15.41
N GLN A 233 13.56 0.72 -15.01
CA GLN A 233 14.64 0.35 -15.93
C GLN A 233 14.26 -0.78 -16.88
N ILE A 234 13.61 -1.84 -16.38
CA ILE A 234 13.15 -2.95 -17.23
C ILE A 234 12.13 -2.47 -18.27
N ILE A 235 11.18 -1.60 -17.88
CA ILE A 235 10.22 -1.02 -18.81
C ILE A 235 10.96 -0.19 -19.86
N SER A 236 11.90 0.66 -19.45
CA SER A 236 12.71 1.47 -20.35
C SER A 236 13.47 0.62 -21.38
N GLU A 237 14.14 -0.44 -20.92
CA GLU A 237 14.91 -1.37 -21.77
C GLU A 237 14.04 -2.10 -22.80
N ALA A 238 12.81 -2.46 -22.41
CA ALA A 238 11.85 -3.10 -23.31
C ALA A 238 11.44 -2.21 -24.50
N TYR A 239 11.59 -0.89 -24.37
CA TYR A 239 11.21 0.12 -25.37
C TYR A 239 12.42 0.84 -25.99
N THR A 240 13.51 0.10 -26.26
CA THR A 240 14.73 0.64 -26.88
C THR A 240 14.87 0.32 -28.37
N ASN A 241 14.19 -0.72 -28.86
CA ASN A 241 14.31 -1.15 -30.26
C ASN A 241 13.29 -0.43 -31.17
N LYS A 242 13.59 -0.41 -32.48
CA LYS A 242 12.79 0.33 -33.47
C LYS A 242 11.32 -0.09 -33.51
N GLU A 243 11.02 -1.38 -33.34
CA GLU A 243 9.66 -1.90 -33.46
C GLU A 243 8.79 -1.46 -32.26
N THR A 244 9.32 -1.60 -31.04
CA THR A 244 8.65 -1.16 -29.81
C THR A 244 8.49 0.36 -29.74
N LEU A 245 9.53 1.13 -30.10
CA LEU A 245 9.43 2.59 -30.21
C LEU A 245 8.38 3.03 -31.23
N SER A 246 8.27 2.34 -32.37
CA SER A 246 7.23 2.66 -33.36
C SER A 246 5.81 2.51 -32.81
N THR A 247 5.57 1.55 -31.90
CA THR A 247 4.26 1.43 -31.22
C THR A 247 3.96 2.61 -30.29
N VAL A 248 4.99 3.17 -29.65
CA VAL A 248 4.89 4.35 -28.78
C VAL A 248 4.63 5.61 -29.60
N GLU A 249 5.40 5.81 -30.68
CA GLU A 249 5.31 6.96 -31.58
C GLU A 249 3.98 7.03 -32.32
N SER A 250 3.48 5.89 -32.80
CA SER A 250 2.19 5.78 -33.48
C SER A 250 0.98 5.86 -32.54
N GLY A 251 1.21 5.82 -31.22
CA GLY A 251 0.14 5.75 -30.21
C GLY A 251 -0.61 4.41 -30.23
N HIS A 252 -0.04 3.36 -30.82
CA HIS A 252 -0.57 2.00 -30.79
C HIS A 252 -0.42 1.37 -29.39
N ALA A 253 0.69 1.66 -28.69
CA ALA A 253 0.87 1.26 -27.31
C ALA A 253 -0.13 2.02 -26.41
N LYS A 254 -1.14 1.31 -25.89
CA LYS A 254 -2.13 1.87 -24.97
C LYS A 254 -1.80 1.53 -23.52
N LEU A 255 -2.40 2.28 -22.59
CA LEU A 255 -2.45 1.90 -21.18
C LEU A 255 -3.60 0.91 -20.99
N TRP A 256 -3.30 -0.37 -21.16
CA TRP A 256 -4.26 -1.48 -21.01
C TRP A 256 -4.14 -2.06 -19.60
N ASP A 257 -3.39 -3.15 -19.41
CA ASP A 257 -3.16 -3.74 -18.10
C ASP A 257 -2.51 -2.79 -17.09
N ASP A 258 -1.78 -1.77 -17.57
CA ASP A 258 -1.19 -0.69 -16.76
C ASP A 258 -2.20 -0.01 -15.83
N LEU A 259 -3.49 -0.05 -16.17
CA LEU A 259 -4.57 0.55 -15.38
C LEU A 259 -4.87 -0.24 -14.10
N ILE A 260 -4.68 -1.57 -14.10
CA ILE A 260 -5.02 -2.44 -12.96
C ILE A 260 -4.19 -2.12 -11.71
N PRO A 261 -2.85 -2.01 -11.77
CA PRO A 261 -2.05 -1.65 -10.60
C PRO A 261 -2.50 -0.32 -9.98
N VAL A 262 -2.85 0.65 -10.82
CA VAL A 262 -3.33 1.96 -10.36
C VAL A 262 -4.72 1.84 -9.75
N TYR A 263 -5.66 1.13 -10.38
CA TYR A 263 -6.98 0.88 -9.83
C TYR A 263 -6.94 0.14 -8.49
N LEU A 264 -6.01 -0.79 -8.33
CA LEU A 264 -5.83 -1.55 -7.10
C LEU A 264 -5.45 -0.66 -5.91
N LEU A 265 -4.62 0.36 -6.13
CA LEU A 265 -4.17 1.29 -5.10
C LEU A 265 -5.06 2.53 -4.95
N TYR A 266 -5.59 3.02 -6.06
CA TYR A 266 -6.31 4.29 -6.16
C TYR A 266 -7.68 4.07 -6.84
N PRO A 267 -8.56 3.24 -6.25
CA PRO A 267 -9.87 2.93 -6.85
C PRO A 267 -10.74 4.16 -7.06
N GLU A 268 -10.53 5.24 -6.28
CA GLU A 268 -11.22 6.52 -6.38
C GLU A 268 -10.94 7.27 -7.69
N LEU A 269 -9.88 6.91 -8.43
CA LEU A 269 -9.59 7.48 -9.74
C LEU A 269 -10.48 6.91 -10.87
N PHE A 270 -11.29 5.89 -10.55
CA PHE A 270 -12.10 5.15 -11.51
C PHE A 270 -13.58 5.19 -11.13
N ASP A 271 -14.41 5.63 -12.06
CA ASP A 271 -15.87 5.55 -11.92
C ASP A 271 -16.28 4.11 -12.24
N ILE A 272 -16.61 3.32 -11.22
CA ILE A 272 -16.98 1.91 -11.37
C ILE A 272 -18.50 1.78 -11.32
N GLN A 273 -19.08 1.10 -12.32
CA GLN A 273 -20.51 0.82 -12.40
C GLN A 273 -20.76 -0.69 -12.41
N PRO A 274 -21.69 -1.19 -11.57
CA PRO A 274 -22.12 -2.59 -11.65
C PRO A 274 -22.86 -2.86 -12.96
N ILE A 275 -22.75 -4.08 -13.47
CA ILE A 275 -23.51 -4.51 -14.64
C ILE A 275 -24.98 -4.69 -14.24
N THR A 276 -25.89 -4.12 -15.04
CA THR A 276 -27.33 -4.37 -14.91
C THR A 276 -27.61 -5.87 -14.92
N ASN A 277 -28.37 -6.35 -13.93
CA ASN A 277 -28.71 -7.77 -13.72
C ASN A 277 -27.54 -8.70 -13.34
N LYS A 278 -26.33 -8.17 -13.10
CA LYS A 278 -25.16 -8.91 -12.56
C LYS A 278 -24.35 -8.03 -11.58
N PRO A 279 -24.86 -7.79 -10.35
CA PRO A 279 -24.27 -6.84 -9.41
C PRO A 279 -22.88 -7.20 -8.90
N ASN A 280 -22.49 -8.48 -8.97
CA ASN A 280 -21.13 -8.94 -8.60
C ASN A 280 -20.08 -8.60 -9.67
N PHE A 281 -20.53 -8.09 -10.82
CA PHE A 281 -19.66 -7.69 -11.90
C PHE A 281 -19.76 -6.18 -12.05
N SER A 282 -18.62 -5.54 -12.22
CA SER A 282 -18.56 -4.11 -12.47
C SER A 282 -17.55 -3.80 -13.57
N ILE A 283 -17.71 -2.66 -14.23
CA ILE A 283 -16.73 -2.12 -15.16
C ILE A 283 -16.51 -0.64 -14.87
N ASN A 284 -15.30 -0.14 -15.13
CA ASN A 284 -15.09 1.29 -15.14
C ASN A 284 -15.79 1.95 -16.34
N THR A 285 -16.53 3.03 -16.10
CA THR A 285 -17.15 3.84 -17.16
C THR A 285 -16.35 5.11 -17.45
N ASN A 286 -15.46 5.50 -16.55
CA ASN A 286 -14.58 6.65 -16.69
C ASN A 286 -13.42 6.54 -15.68
N TYR A 287 -12.38 7.35 -15.88
CA TYR A 287 -11.21 7.45 -14.99
C TYR A 287 -10.34 8.68 -15.35
N ASN A 288 -9.59 9.22 -14.39
CA ASN A 288 -8.71 10.36 -14.65
C ASN A 288 -7.36 9.91 -15.26
N THR A 289 -7.24 10.02 -16.59
CA THR A 289 -6.05 9.55 -17.31
C THR A 289 -4.76 10.29 -16.94
N LYS A 290 -4.82 11.59 -16.60
CA LYS A 290 -3.64 12.34 -16.17
C LYS A 290 -3.17 11.85 -14.80
N ALA A 291 -4.10 11.69 -13.86
CA ALA A 291 -3.79 11.17 -12.53
C ALA A 291 -3.24 9.74 -12.61
N VAL A 292 -3.81 8.87 -13.47
CA VAL A 292 -3.29 7.51 -13.69
C VAL A 292 -1.82 7.53 -14.11
N ARG A 293 -1.45 8.35 -15.10
CA ARG A 293 -0.05 8.46 -15.55
C ARG A 293 0.87 8.94 -14.44
N GLU A 294 0.43 9.93 -13.67
CA GLU A 294 1.18 10.41 -12.50
C GLU A 294 1.39 9.31 -11.45
N LYS A 295 0.34 8.53 -11.14
CA LYS A 295 0.43 7.42 -10.19
C LYS A 295 1.33 6.30 -10.68
N ILE A 296 1.33 5.97 -11.97
CA ILE A 296 2.30 5.02 -12.54
C ILE A 296 3.74 5.48 -12.25
N LEU A 297 4.05 6.75 -12.51
CA LEU A 297 5.38 7.31 -12.25
C LEU A 297 5.74 7.28 -10.76
N LYS A 298 4.82 7.68 -9.86
CA LYS A 298 5.04 7.63 -8.40
C LYS A 298 5.28 6.20 -7.90
N ILE A 299 4.46 5.24 -8.36
CA ILE A 299 4.61 3.82 -8.01
C ILE A 299 5.98 3.30 -8.46
N LEU A 300 6.35 3.53 -9.73
CA LEU A 300 7.63 3.06 -10.28
C LEU A 300 8.82 3.73 -9.60
N ALA A 301 8.70 5.01 -9.21
CA ALA A 301 9.72 5.72 -8.45
C ALA A 301 9.88 5.24 -7.01
N LYS A 302 8.96 4.38 -6.53
CA LYS A 302 8.79 4.07 -5.11
C LYS A 302 8.62 5.33 -4.26
N ASP A 303 8.13 6.39 -4.88
CA ASP A 303 7.77 7.65 -4.25
C ASP A 303 6.30 7.59 -3.84
N LEU A 304 5.94 6.48 -3.19
CA LEU A 304 4.71 6.39 -2.45
C LEU A 304 4.93 7.20 -1.18
N GLU A 305 4.81 8.52 -1.33
CA GLU A 305 4.74 9.43 -0.21
C GLU A 305 3.66 8.89 0.71
N PHE A 306 4.00 8.72 2.00
CA PHE A 306 3.01 8.44 3.04
C PHE A 306 2.11 9.66 3.31
N GLU A 307 1.79 10.43 2.26
CA GLU A 307 0.71 11.41 2.21
C GLU A 307 -0.59 10.64 2.37
N THR A 308 -0.87 10.38 3.63
CA THR A 308 -2.05 9.73 4.17
C THR A 308 -3.14 10.76 4.35
N ASN A 309 -3.20 11.71 3.41
CA ASN A 309 -4.19 12.76 3.44
C ASN A 309 -5.54 12.12 3.16
N VAL A 310 -6.49 12.31 4.09
CA VAL A 310 -7.84 11.76 3.96
C VAL A 310 -8.73 12.67 3.11
N VAL A 311 -8.59 13.98 3.30
CA VAL A 311 -9.43 14.99 2.63
C VAL A 311 -8.60 15.88 1.71
N PHE A 312 -7.40 16.25 2.14
CA PHE A 312 -6.52 17.09 1.34
C PHE A 312 -5.93 16.29 0.19
N GLU A 313 -5.92 16.83 -1.01
CA GLU A 313 -5.10 16.27 -2.10
C GLU A 313 -3.61 16.41 -1.76
N LYS A 314 -3.24 17.56 -1.18
CA LYS A 314 -1.92 17.86 -0.62
C LYS A 314 -2.06 18.78 0.58
N PHE A 315 -1.16 18.68 1.56
CA PHE A 315 -1.23 19.58 2.71
C PHE A 315 -0.91 21.03 2.28
N PRO A 316 -1.66 22.05 2.75
CA PRO A 316 -1.46 23.42 2.29
C PRO A 316 -0.04 23.93 2.58
N VAL A 317 0.66 24.46 1.57
CA VAL A 317 2.01 25.02 1.73
C VAL A 317 2.15 26.50 1.36
N ASN A 318 1.02 27.21 1.23
CA ASN A 318 1.04 28.65 0.97
C ASN A 318 1.35 29.41 2.28
N HIS A 319 2.42 30.21 2.29
CA HIS A 319 2.89 30.95 3.46
C HIS A 319 1.84 31.85 4.10
N GLU A 320 0.91 32.41 3.32
CA GLU A 320 -0.14 33.30 3.84
C GLU A 320 -1.18 32.60 4.73
N ASN A 321 -1.23 31.26 4.67
CA ASN A 321 -2.10 30.47 5.54
C ASN A 321 -1.52 30.29 6.97
N TYR A 322 -0.28 30.72 7.21
CA TYR A 322 0.45 30.45 8.46
C TYR A 322 0.80 31.73 9.22
N LYS A 323 0.86 31.64 10.55
CA LYS A 323 1.29 32.77 11.41
C LYS A 323 2.70 33.23 11.03
N TYR A 324 2.92 34.55 11.06
CA TYR A 324 4.14 35.19 10.58
C TYR A 324 5.43 34.59 11.17
N ASP A 325 5.41 34.29 12.45
CA ASP A 325 6.56 33.75 13.18
C ASP A 325 6.87 32.29 12.83
N VAL A 326 5.91 31.55 12.28
CA VAL A 326 6.08 30.15 11.82
C VAL A 326 6.41 30.12 10.33
N ARG A 327 5.72 30.92 9.50
CA ARG A 327 5.85 30.87 8.03
C ARG A 327 7.27 31.18 7.54
N GLN A 328 8.00 32.04 8.25
CA GLN A 328 9.40 32.37 7.94
C GLN A 328 10.35 31.16 8.00
N TYR A 329 9.95 30.09 8.69
CA TYR A 329 10.73 28.88 8.88
C TYR A 329 10.22 27.69 8.06
N MET A 330 9.08 27.85 7.40
CA MET A 330 8.36 26.81 6.69
C MET A 330 9.22 26.12 5.63
N ASP A 331 9.81 26.88 4.71
CA ASP A 331 10.61 26.32 3.62
C ASP A 331 11.84 25.60 4.14
N THR A 332 12.48 26.14 5.18
CA THR A 332 13.63 25.53 5.84
C THR A 332 13.25 24.20 6.49
N ILE A 333 12.12 24.13 7.19
CA ILE A 333 11.64 22.91 7.84
C ILE A 333 11.25 21.87 6.81
N ILE A 334 10.46 22.24 5.79
CA ILE A 334 10.04 21.32 4.72
C ILE A 334 11.26 20.79 3.97
N LYS A 335 12.21 21.66 3.61
CA LYS A 335 13.43 21.25 2.93
C LYS A 335 14.29 20.28 3.77
N LYS A 336 14.37 20.51 5.08
CA LYS A 336 15.25 19.73 5.97
C LYS A 336 14.62 18.41 6.42
N TYR A 337 13.31 18.41 6.67
CA TYR A 337 12.63 17.31 7.36
C TYR A 337 11.48 16.69 6.56
N GLY A 338 11.11 17.28 5.42
CA GLY A 338 10.07 16.81 4.51
C GLY A 338 8.68 17.41 4.81
N PRO A 339 7.78 17.35 3.82
CA PRO A 339 6.41 17.87 3.94
C PRO A 339 5.57 17.12 4.99
N GLU A 340 5.83 15.84 5.22
CA GLU A 340 5.09 15.04 6.22
C GLU A 340 5.38 15.49 7.66
N GLU A 341 6.64 15.82 7.99
CA GLU A 341 6.93 16.38 9.32
C GLU A 341 6.29 17.75 9.48
N TRP A 342 6.30 18.57 8.43
CA TRP A 342 5.59 19.84 8.41
C TRP A 342 4.11 19.66 8.75
N ARG A 343 3.42 18.80 7.99
CA ARG A 343 2.01 18.47 8.18
C ARG A 343 1.71 17.98 9.59
N VAL A 344 2.44 16.96 10.05
CA VAL A 344 2.21 16.30 11.36
C VAL A 344 2.40 17.29 12.50
N CYS A 345 3.44 18.12 12.47
CA CYS A 345 3.66 19.13 13.50
C CYS A 345 2.63 20.26 13.45
N ILE A 346 2.21 20.73 12.27
CA ILE A 346 1.12 21.72 12.17
C ILE A 346 -0.17 21.16 12.75
N LEU A 347 -0.62 19.99 12.30
CA LEU A 347 -1.86 19.35 12.79
C LEU A 347 -1.81 19.07 14.30
N THR A 348 -0.65 18.64 14.81
CA THR A 348 -0.43 18.46 16.25
C THR A 348 -0.68 19.76 17.01
N ASN A 349 -0.10 20.87 16.55
CA ASN A 349 -0.19 22.14 17.28
C ASN A 349 -1.54 22.85 17.10
N GLU A 350 -2.23 22.63 15.98
CA GLU A 350 -3.64 23.05 15.81
C GLU A 350 -4.57 22.26 16.75
N LEU A 351 -4.40 20.93 16.85
CA LEU A 351 -5.13 20.11 17.82
C LEU A 351 -4.82 20.54 19.27
N HIS A 352 -3.53 20.76 19.57
CA HIS A 352 -3.04 21.13 20.90
C HIS A 352 -3.32 22.60 21.28
N GLN A 353 -3.78 23.41 20.33
CA GLN A 353 -4.12 24.84 20.47
C GLN A 353 -2.95 25.78 20.81
N HIS A 354 -1.70 25.30 20.80
CA HIS A 354 -0.49 26.14 20.85
C HIS A 354 0.74 25.39 20.35
N LEU A 355 1.82 26.12 20.07
CA LEU A 355 3.13 25.54 19.76
C LEU A 355 3.77 25.00 21.04
N GLY A 356 3.79 23.68 21.19
CA GLY A 356 4.31 22.98 22.36
C GLY A 356 5.62 22.23 22.07
N ILE A 357 6.55 22.27 23.02
CA ILE A 357 7.84 21.56 22.92
C ILE A 357 7.59 20.05 22.89
N TYR A 358 6.91 19.51 23.91
CA TYR A 358 6.69 18.07 24.01
C TYR A 358 5.68 17.54 22.99
N SER A 359 4.68 18.33 22.58
CA SER A 359 3.79 17.95 21.48
C SER A 359 4.56 17.80 20.17
N THR A 360 5.49 18.70 19.87
CA THR A 360 6.41 18.59 18.71
C THR A 360 7.35 17.39 18.82
N VAL A 361 7.86 17.09 20.02
CA VAL A 361 8.65 15.87 20.25
C VAL A 361 7.82 14.61 19.99
N GLY A 362 6.59 14.55 20.48
CA GLY A 362 5.68 13.42 20.26
C GLY A 362 5.36 13.21 18.79
N ALA A 363 5.11 14.30 18.07
CA ALA A 363 4.88 14.33 16.63
C ALA A 363 6.06 13.72 15.86
N LYS A 364 7.28 14.18 16.15
CA LYS A 364 8.53 13.64 15.59
C LYS A 364 8.76 12.18 15.97
N MET A 365 8.46 11.80 17.22
CA MET A 365 8.64 10.42 17.71
C MET A 365 7.69 9.44 17.00
N GLY A 366 6.41 9.80 16.87
CA GLY A 366 5.43 8.99 16.14
C GLY A 366 5.76 8.86 14.66
N LEU A 367 6.19 9.95 14.02
CA LEU A 367 6.65 9.90 12.63
C LEU A 367 7.89 9.00 12.48
N LYS A 368 8.86 9.10 13.40
CA LYS A 368 10.04 8.24 13.39
C LYS A 368 9.70 6.76 13.53
N ALA A 369 8.72 6.43 14.37
CA ALA A 369 8.23 5.07 14.49
C ALA A 369 7.63 4.56 13.17
N ARG A 370 6.81 5.35 12.48
CA ARG A 370 6.27 4.98 11.16
C ARG A 370 7.36 4.70 10.13
N GLU A 371 8.43 5.50 10.12
CA GLU A 371 9.59 5.25 9.25
C GLU A 371 10.30 3.93 9.57
N ILE A 372 10.43 3.58 10.85
CA ILE A 372 11.07 2.33 11.30
C ILE A 372 10.24 1.12 10.88
N PHE A 373 8.93 1.16 11.10
CA PHE A 373 8.04 0.05 10.79
C PHE A 373 7.61 -0.01 9.32
N LYS A 374 7.76 1.09 8.56
CA LYS A 374 7.31 1.24 7.17
C LYS A 374 5.81 0.96 6.99
N VAL A 375 5.00 1.51 7.89
CA VAL A 375 3.55 1.29 7.91
C VAL A 375 2.75 2.56 7.68
N PRO A 376 1.54 2.45 7.10
CA PRO A 376 0.58 3.54 7.02
C PRO A 376 0.19 4.10 8.41
N ILE A 377 -0.48 5.26 8.42
CA ILE A 377 -1.19 5.79 9.59
C ILE A 377 -2.15 4.71 10.12
N ASP A 378 -2.42 4.71 11.43
CA ASP A 378 -3.41 3.87 12.16
C ASP A 378 -3.07 2.40 12.44
N GLN A 379 -1.90 1.92 12.04
CA GLN A 379 -1.53 0.51 12.27
C GLN A 379 -0.59 0.27 13.45
N ILE A 380 0.09 1.30 13.95
CA ILE A 380 1.04 1.17 15.06
C ILE A 380 0.31 1.34 16.38
N LYS A 381 0.38 0.32 17.24
CA LYS A 381 -0.03 0.46 18.64
C LYS A 381 1.03 1.21 19.43
N VAL A 382 0.61 2.20 20.22
CA VAL A 382 1.46 3.07 21.01
C VAL A 382 1.16 2.93 22.50
N ILE A 383 2.22 2.76 23.30
CA ILE A 383 2.17 2.83 24.76
C ILE A 383 3.06 4.00 25.17
N SER A 384 2.44 5.11 25.57
CA SER A 384 3.16 6.31 26.00
C SER A 384 3.48 6.27 27.49
N TYR A 385 4.70 6.67 27.85
CA TYR A 385 5.12 6.83 29.24
C TYR A 385 5.16 8.29 29.68
N ALA A 386 4.63 9.21 28.86
CA ALA A 386 4.59 10.64 29.19
C ALA A 386 3.57 11.01 30.29
N GLY A 387 2.80 10.03 30.78
CA GLY A 387 1.77 10.25 31.79
C GLY A 387 0.63 11.15 31.30
N ASN A 388 -0.13 11.71 32.24
CA ASN A 388 -1.31 12.55 31.99
C ASN A 388 -1.19 13.98 32.56
N LYS A 389 0.00 14.38 33.01
CA LYS A 389 0.26 15.71 33.57
C LYS A 389 1.18 16.54 32.67
N PRO A 390 0.77 17.76 32.28
CA PRO A 390 1.64 18.68 31.57
C PRO A 390 2.90 19.05 32.39
N PRO A 391 4.00 19.44 31.72
CA PRO A 391 4.10 19.66 30.27
C PRO A 391 4.42 18.39 29.47
N LEU A 392 4.83 17.30 30.13
CA LEU A 392 5.30 16.11 29.43
C LEU A 392 4.18 15.35 28.72
N SER A 393 2.98 15.29 29.32
CA SER A 393 1.83 14.61 28.71
C SER A 393 1.38 15.21 27.37
N CYS A 394 1.77 16.46 27.05
CA CYS A 394 1.52 17.06 25.74
C CYS A 394 2.16 16.25 24.59
N MET A 395 3.19 15.44 24.90
CA MET A 395 3.76 14.47 23.97
C MET A 395 2.73 13.48 23.43
N ASN A 396 1.69 13.15 24.21
CA ASN A 396 0.64 12.23 23.78
C ASN A 396 -0.12 12.75 22.56
N ASP A 397 -0.39 14.07 22.49
CA ASP A 397 -1.10 14.66 21.34
C ASP A 397 -0.26 14.54 20.06
N GLY A 398 1.04 14.79 20.18
CA GLY A 398 1.99 14.57 19.09
C GLY A 398 2.08 13.11 18.68
N LEU A 399 2.11 12.18 19.63
CA LEU A 399 2.12 10.74 19.34
C LEU A 399 0.88 10.30 18.57
N GLN A 400 -0.31 10.81 18.94
CA GLN A 400 -1.55 10.50 18.24
C GLN A 400 -1.49 10.91 16.77
N ILE A 401 -1.06 12.14 16.48
CA ILE A 401 -0.98 12.63 15.10
C ILE A 401 0.20 12.01 14.34
N GLY A 402 1.38 11.95 14.96
CA GLY A 402 2.61 11.48 14.32
C GLY A 402 2.57 9.99 13.97
N ALA A 403 2.09 9.15 14.89
CA ALA A 403 1.95 7.72 14.66
C ALA A 403 0.61 7.34 14.01
N GLY A 404 -0.38 8.24 14.02
CA GLY A 404 -1.75 7.91 13.64
C GLY A 404 -2.51 7.08 14.68
N ALA A 405 -1.96 6.96 15.89
CA ALA A 405 -2.50 6.11 16.94
C ALA A 405 -3.55 6.86 17.75
N THR A 406 -4.84 6.71 17.42
CA THR A 406 -5.92 7.48 18.06
C THR A 406 -6.61 6.71 19.18
N LEU A 407 -7.23 7.44 20.11
CA LEU A 407 -8.10 6.85 21.13
C LEU A 407 -9.32 6.15 20.52
N GLY A 408 -9.87 6.69 19.41
CA GLY A 408 -11.03 6.12 18.72
C GLY A 408 -10.77 4.72 18.15
N TYR A 409 -9.55 4.46 17.69
CA TYR A 409 -9.11 3.12 17.27
C TYR A 409 -8.64 2.25 18.44
N GLY A 410 -8.49 2.80 19.65
CA GLY A 410 -8.05 2.05 20.83
C GLY A 410 -6.59 1.56 20.75
N ILE A 411 -5.77 2.18 19.88
CA ILE A 411 -4.39 1.77 19.61
C ILE A 411 -3.34 2.65 20.28
N ILE A 412 -3.75 3.67 21.04
CA ILE A 412 -2.85 4.40 21.96
C ILE A 412 -3.30 4.20 23.39
N SER A 413 -2.33 4.03 24.29
CA SER A 413 -2.56 3.92 25.73
C SER A 413 -1.45 4.64 26.50
N ILE A 414 -1.75 5.05 27.73
CA ILE A 414 -0.77 5.63 28.65
C ILE A 414 -0.37 4.53 29.65
N ALA A 415 0.93 4.32 29.83
CA ALA A 415 1.46 3.37 30.78
C ALA A 415 1.07 3.77 32.22
N ASN A 416 0.74 2.78 33.05
CA ASN A 416 0.44 2.96 34.47
C ASN A 416 1.73 3.09 35.32
N ASP A 417 2.68 3.89 34.84
CA ASP A 417 3.93 4.14 35.52
C ASP A 417 3.78 5.28 36.53
N THR A 418 4.50 5.21 37.65
CA THR A 418 4.52 6.27 38.67
C THR A 418 5.35 7.49 38.24
N ILE A 419 6.26 7.32 37.28
CA ILE A 419 7.20 8.36 36.84
C ILE A 419 7.05 8.57 35.34
N ALA A 420 6.57 9.75 34.95
CA ALA A 420 6.45 10.13 33.56
C ALA A 420 7.82 10.37 32.90
N LYS A 421 8.00 9.86 31.69
CA LYS A 421 9.23 9.93 30.90
C LYS A 421 8.92 10.26 29.43
N PRO A 422 9.82 10.97 28.72
CA PRO A 422 9.65 11.27 27.29
C PRO A 422 9.99 10.04 26.44
N GLU A 423 9.24 8.95 26.63
CA GLU A 423 9.41 7.69 25.91
C GLU A 423 8.06 7.09 25.50
N ALA A 424 8.08 6.30 24.44
CA ALA A 424 6.94 5.48 24.02
C ALA A 424 7.41 4.15 23.42
N ILE A 425 6.60 3.11 23.61
CA ILE A 425 6.76 1.82 22.94
C ILE A 425 5.79 1.77 21.77
N PHE A 426 6.32 1.43 20.61
CA PHE A 426 5.60 1.25 19.36
C PHE A 426 5.57 -0.24 19.01
N ILE A 427 4.40 -0.75 18.69
CA ILE A 427 4.15 -2.17 18.49
C ILE A 427 3.46 -2.38 17.15
N TYR A 428 4.06 -3.23 16.32
CA TYR A 428 3.50 -3.64 15.03
C TYR A 428 3.92 -5.09 14.74
N ASN A 429 2.96 -5.95 14.37
CA ASN A 429 3.19 -7.37 14.07
C ASN A 429 4.04 -8.14 15.10
N GLY A 430 3.82 -7.86 16.39
CA GLY A 430 4.56 -8.48 17.49
C GLY A 430 5.96 -7.92 17.72
N ILE A 431 6.49 -7.10 16.81
CA ILE A 431 7.75 -6.37 17.00
C ILE A 431 7.47 -5.14 17.85
N LYS A 432 8.31 -4.92 18.88
CA LYS A 432 8.22 -3.78 19.78
C LYS A 432 9.50 -2.96 19.73
N LYS A 433 9.38 -1.66 19.49
CA LYS A 433 10.49 -0.70 19.53
C LYS A 433 10.18 0.37 20.57
N ARG A 434 11.13 0.63 21.48
CA ARG A 434 11.07 1.78 22.38
C ARG A 434 11.83 2.93 21.76
N LEU A 435 11.20 4.10 21.71
CA LEU A 435 11.86 5.36 21.38
C LEU A 435 11.86 6.24 22.62
N THR A 436 13.04 6.75 22.98
CA THR A 436 13.23 7.60 24.16
C THR A 436 13.92 8.90 23.75
N LEU A 437 13.40 10.05 24.16
CA LEU A 437 14.10 11.32 23.96
C LEU A 437 15.40 11.30 24.76
N LYS A 438 16.51 11.51 24.08
CA LYS A 438 17.85 11.51 24.67
C LYS A 438 17.96 12.50 25.84
N LYS A 439 18.80 12.15 26.82
CA LYS A 439 18.87 12.85 28.12
C LYS A 439 19.29 14.32 27.96
N GLU A 440 20.23 14.62 27.08
CA GLU A 440 20.72 15.96 26.82
C GLU A 440 19.61 16.91 26.35
N TYR A 441 18.69 16.42 25.50
CA TYR A 441 17.54 17.22 25.04
C TYR A 441 16.52 17.41 26.16
N THR A 442 16.28 16.38 26.98
CA THR A 442 15.39 16.50 28.14
C THR A 442 15.93 17.50 29.16
N GLN A 443 17.24 17.51 29.40
CA GLN A 443 17.90 18.47 30.27
C GLN A 443 17.84 19.90 29.70
N GLN A 444 18.02 20.04 28.39
CA GLN A 444 17.90 21.32 27.69
C GLN A 444 16.50 21.93 27.89
N VAL A 445 15.42 21.17 27.65
CA VAL A 445 14.05 21.66 27.88
C VAL A 445 13.84 22.11 29.32
N ARG A 446 14.28 21.30 30.29
CA ARG A 446 14.14 21.63 31.72
C ARG A 446 14.87 22.91 32.07
N SER A 447 16.10 23.09 31.57
CA SER A 447 16.90 24.28 31.82
C SER A 447 16.25 25.52 31.20
N ASP A 448 15.85 25.46 29.93
CA ASP A 448 15.26 26.58 29.22
C ASP A 448 13.91 27.00 29.83
N ILE A 449 13.07 26.04 30.23
CA ILE A 449 11.80 26.33 30.95
C ILE A 449 12.08 26.93 32.33
N SER A 450 13.02 26.37 33.10
CA SER A 450 13.35 26.88 34.44
C SER A 450 13.85 28.33 34.38
N ASN A 451 14.75 28.62 33.44
CA ASN A 451 15.26 29.97 33.22
C ASN A 451 14.13 30.93 32.82
N GLY A 452 13.23 30.47 31.95
CA GLY A 452 12.06 31.23 31.54
C GLY A 452 11.09 31.56 32.67
N ILE A 453 10.88 30.63 33.61
CA ILE A 453 10.04 30.87 34.79
C ILE A 453 10.68 31.91 35.71
N VAL A 454 12.02 31.87 35.87
CA VAL A 454 12.74 32.86 36.68
C VAL A 454 12.65 34.26 36.03
N GLU A 455 12.80 34.35 34.72
CA GLU A 455 12.83 35.62 34.00
C GLU A 455 11.44 36.25 33.82
N TYR A 456 10.43 35.44 33.46
CA TYR A 456 9.12 35.94 33.04
C TYR A 456 7.97 35.58 34.01
N GLY A 457 8.23 34.79 35.04
CA GLY A 457 7.19 34.21 35.90
C GLY A 457 6.46 33.03 35.24
N ASN A 458 5.79 32.20 36.04
CA ASN A 458 5.08 31.03 35.53
C ASN A 458 3.73 31.41 34.87
N LEU A 459 3.41 30.79 33.73
CA LEU A 459 2.14 30.97 33.00
C LEU A 459 1.79 32.42 32.60
N THR A 460 2.77 33.32 32.56
CA THR A 460 2.59 34.70 32.12
C THR A 460 2.62 34.81 30.59
N THR A 461 2.23 35.98 30.06
CA THR A 461 2.38 36.28 28.63
C THR A 461 3.84 36.16 28.15
N GLY A 462 4.81 36.54 28.99
CA GLY A 462 6.24 36.40 28.68
C GLY A 462 6.67 34.94 28.58
N TYR A 463 6.23 34.12 29.54
CA TYR A 463 6.46 32.68 29.52
C TYR A 463 5.92 32.03 28.24
N TRP A 464 4.68 32.30 27.85
CA TRP A 464 4.09 31.70 26.65
C TRP A 464 4.75 32.17 25.34
N LYS A 465 5.22 33.43 25.28
CA LYS A 465 6.05 33.91 24.16
C LYS A 465 7.38 33.15 24.09
N LEU A 466 8.02 32.88 25.23
CA LEU A 466 9.23 32.08 25.29
C LEU A 466 8.98 30.63 24.85
N ILE A 467 7.94 29.96 25.37
CA ILE A 467 7.60 28.58 24.99
C ILE A 467 7.34 28.48 23.49
N ARG A 468 6.63 29.45 22.90
CA ARG A 468 6.40 29.51 21.46
C ARG A 468 7.71 29.63 20.68
N LYS A 469 8.60 30.54 21.09
CA LYS A 469 9.93 30.73 20.47
C LYS A 469 10.80 29.47 20.58
N LEU A 470 10.85 28.84 21.75
CA LEU A 470 11.60 27.60 21.99
C LEU A 470 11.04 26.44 21.16
N SER A 471 9.72 26.30 21.06
CA SER A 471 9.08 25.26 20.26
C SER A 471 9.47 25.38 18.79
N ILE A 472 9.46 26.59 18.22
CA ILE A 472 9.92 26.84 16.85
C ILE A 472 11.42 26.52 16.70
N LYS A 473 12.25 26.99 17.64
CA LYS A 473 13.69 26.73 17.65
C LYS A 473 13.98 25.22 17.65
N TYR A 474 13.38 24.47 18.55
CA TYR A 474 13.60 23.03 18.64
C TYR A 474 13.03 22.29 17.43
N TRP A 475 11.91 22.72 16.86
CA TRP A 475 11.41 22.14 15.61
C TRP A 475 12.44 22.29 14.47
N LEU A 476 13.08 23.46 14.36
CA LEU A 476 14.13 23.73 13.37
C LEU A 476 15.43 22.94 13.60
N GLU A 477 15.85 22.83 14.86
CA GLU A 477 17.17 22.32 15.22
C GLU A 477 17.17 20.81 15.44
N TRP A 478 16.10 20.25 16.02
CA TRP A 478 16.06 18.87 16.46
C TRP A 478 15.64 17.94 15.33
N ASP A 479 16.65 17.23 14.82
CA ASP A 479 16.48 16.18 13.82
C ASP A 479 15.92 14.91 14.46
N ARG A 480 14.73 14.49 14.01
CA ARG A 480 14.06 13.27 14.51
C ARG A 480 14.90 12.00 14.34
N ASN A 481 15.88 12.00 13.45
CA ASN A 481 16.80 10.88 13.26
C ASN A 481 17.94 10.83 14.29
N LYS A 482 18.10 11.88 15.11
CA LYS A 482 19.23 12.04 16.03
C LYS A 482 18.83 12.15 17.49
N ILE A 483 17.63 12.67 17.78
CA ILE A 483 17.20 13.01 19.15
C ILE A 483 16.65 11.82 19.96
N PHE A 484 16.41 10.67 19.33
CA PHE A 484 15.85 9.50 19.99
C PHE A 484 16.87 8.36 20.13
N ASP A 485 16.90 7.73 21.29
CA ASP A 485 17.45 6.39 21.46
C ASP A 485 16.39 5.35 21.04
N ILE A 486 16.80 4.33 20.28
CA ILE A 486 15.90 3.31 19.73
C ILE A 486 16.35 1.94 20.21
N GLU A 487 15.46 1.22 20.89
CA GLU A 487 15.76 -0.08 21.49
C GLU A 487 14.71 -1.13 21.10
N ASP A 488 15.16 -2.37 20.92
CA ASP A 488 14.26 -3.53 20.83
C ASP A 488 13.72 -3.90 22.21
N VAL A 489 12.41 -4.10 22.31
CA VAL A 489 11.75 -4.54 23.54
C VAL A 489 11.32 -6.00 23.39
N LYS A 490 11.74 -6.84 24.33
CA LYS A 490 11.40 -8.27 24.35
C LYS A 490 9.93 -8.53 24.69
#